data_AF-A0A1B8JB94-F1
#
_entry.id   AF-A0A1B8JB94-F1
#
_cell.length_a   1.000
_cell.length_b   1.000
_cell.length_c   1.000
_cell.angle_alpha   90.00
_cell.angle_beta   90.00
_cell.angle_gamma   90.00
#
_symmetry.space_group_name_H-M   'P 1'
#
loop_
_entity.id
_entity.type
_entity.pdbx_description
1 polymer ?
#
loop_
_entity_poly.entity_id
_entity_poly.type
_entity_poly.pdbx_seq_one_letter_code
_entity_poly.pdbx_strand_id
1 'polypeptide(L)' 'MWLDSMKIALIQKDSAKAYALIESMPPTFDTLEEMLQARELIAQVLELLEKEKEHTRIQMLQIQAAKKFLVSS' A
#
# COMPACT_ATOMS: atom_id res chain seq x y z
N MET A 1 13.97 -10.78 9.57
CA MET A 1 14.48 -9.76 8.62
C MET A 1 13.43 -9.30 7.60
N TRP A 2 12.83 -10.18 6.79
CA TRP A 2 11.79 -9.75 5.84
C TRP A 2 10.51 -9.25 6.54
N LEU A 3 9.99 -10.04 7.49
CA LEU A 3 8.81 -9.68 8.29
C LEU A 3 8.98 -8.34 9.01
N ASP A 4 10.17 -8.09 9.57
CA ASP A 4 10.48 -6.83 10.27
C ASP A 4 10.54 -5.65 9.30
N SER A 5 11.12 -5.86 8.12
CA SER A 5 11.18 -4.84 7.07
C SER A 5 9.78 -4.48 6.57
N MET A 6 8.91 -5.49 6.42
CA MET A 6 7.52 -5.29 6.03
C MET A 6 6.72 -4.55 7.10
N LYS A 7 6.91 -4.90 8.38
CA LYS A 7 6.32 -4.17 9.52
C LYS A 7 6.76 -2.70 9.52
N ILE A 8 8.05 -2.42 9.31
CA ILE A 8 8.57 -1.05 9.23
C ILE A 8 7.95 -0.29 8.05
N ALA A 9 7.88 -0.89 6.87
CA ALA A 9 7.29 -0.26 5.68
C ALA A 9 5.81 0.09 5.91
N LEU A 10 5.05 -0.81 6.53
CA LEU A 10 3.64 -0.56 6.90
C LEU A 10 3.49 0.56 7.93
N ILE A 11 4.33 0.59 8.98
CA ILE A 11 4.31 1.68 9.98
C ILE A 11 4.62 3.03 9.34
N GLN A 12 5.57 3.06 8.41
CA GLN A 12 5.93 4.26 7.66
C GLN A 12 4.89 4.65 6.61
N LYS A 13 3.88 3.80 6.37
CA LYS A 13 2.90 3.93 5.27
C LYS A 13 3.58 4.12 3.91
N ASP A 14 4.73 3.48 3.73
CA ASP A 14 5.49 3.51 2.49
C ASP A 14 5.02 2.36 1.59
N SER A 15 4.00 2.64 0.78
CA SER A 15 3.38 1.66 -0.10
C SER A 15 4.33 1.12 -1.18
N ALA A 16 5.23 1.97 -1.69
CA ALA A 16 6.21 1.59 -2.70
C ALA A 16 7.21 0.58 -2.12
N LYS A 17 7.72 0.84 -0.91
CA LYS A 17 8.62 -0.07 -0.21
C LYS A 17 7.92 -1.34 0.24
N ALA A 18 6.67 -1.24 0.68
CA ALA A 18 5.86 -2.42 1.02
C ALA A 18 5.62 -3.32 -0.20
N TYR A 19 5.34 -2.73 -1.37
CA TYR A 19 5.19 -3.48 -2.62
C TYR A 19 6.48 -4.16 -3.06
N ALA A 20 7.61 -3.44 -3.05
CA ALA A 20 8.92 -4.02 -3.36
C ALA A 20 9.27 -5.20 -2.44
N LEU A 21 8.86 -5.14 -1.16
CA LEU A 21 9.02 -6.24 -0.22
C LEU A 21 8.14 -7.43 -0.55
N ILE A 22 6.93 -7.23 -1.08
CA ILE A 22 6.10 -8.35 -1.60
C ILE A 22 6.80 -9.03 -2.78
N GLU A 23 7.38 -8.27 -3.70
CA GLU A 23 8.13 -8.86 -4.82
C GLU A 23 9.36 -9.64 -4.36
N SER A 24 10.02 -9.16 -3.30
CA SER A 24 11.17 -9.83 -2.68
C SER A 24 10.77 -10.83 -1.57
N MET A 25 9.53 -11.32 -1.57
CA MET A 25 9.05 -12.23 -0.53
C MET A 25 9.87 -13.54 -0.53
N PRO A 26 10.27 -14.06 0.64
CA PRO A 26 10.93 -15.35 0.70
C PRO A 26 10.01 -16.45 0.18
N PRO A 27 10.54 -17.45 -0.55
CA PRO A 27 9.73 -18.52 -1.14
C PRO A 27 9.17 -19.48 -0.08
N THR A 28 9.80 -19.55 1.09
CA THR A 28 9.41 -20.42 2.20
C THR A 28 9.59 -19.68 3.53
N PHE A 29 8.74 -20.00 4.49
CA PHE A 29 8.85 -19.57 5.87
C PHE A 29 9.08 -20.81 6.75
N ASP A 30 9.83 -20.65 7.84
CA ASP A 30 10.28 -21.79 8.64
C ASP A 30 9.18 -22.29 9.57
N THR A 31 8.22 -21.42 9.93
CA THR A 31 7.13 -21.74 10.84
C THR A 31 5.77 -21.31 10.30
N LEU A 32 4.72 -22.02 10.75
CA LEU A 32 3.33 -21.62 10.48
C LEU A 32 3.05 -20.20 11.00
N GLU A 33 3.63 -19.83 12.14
CA GLU A 33 3.47 -18.48 12.69
C GLU A 33 4.01 -17.42 11.74
N GLU A 34 5.20 -17.61 11.19
CA GLU A 34 5.78 -16.69 10.21
C GLU A 34 4.92 -16.60 8.93
N MET A 35 4.37 -17.72 8.46
CA MET A 35 3.43 -17.72 7.33
C MET A 35 2.16 -16.93 7.62
N LEU A 36 1.59 -17.11 8.81
CA LEU A 36 0.39 -16.37 9.24
C LEU A 36 0.67 -14.88 9.38
N GLN A 37 1.84 -14.51 9.93
CA GLN A 37 2.28 -13.13 10.01
C GLN A 37 2.48 -12.53 8.61
N ALA A 38 3.14 -13.25 7.69
CA ALA A 38 3.33 -12.78 6.31
C ALA A 38 1.99 -12.54 5.61
N ARG A 39 1.04 -13.47 5.73
CA ARG A 39 -0.31 -13.33 5.17
C ARG A 39 -1.02 -12.08 5.69
N GLU A 40 -0.96 -11.86 7.00
CA GLU A 40 -1.58 -10.70 7.64
C GLU A 40 -0.94 -9.38 7.18
N LEU A 41 0.40 -9.34 7.11
CA LEU A 41 1.11 -8.16 6.61
C LEU A 41 0.75 -7.86 5.15
N ILE A 42 0.64 -8.87 4.29
CA ILE A 42 0.21 -8.69 2.90
C ILE A 42 -1.22 -8.12 2.84
N ALA A 43 -2.13 -8.59 3.69
CA ALA A 43 -3.48 -8.04 3.76
C ALA A 43 -3.47 -6.55 4.12
N GLN A 44 -2.63 -6.14 5.07
CA GLN A 44 -2.46 -4.73 5.45
C GLN A 44 -1.85 -3.90 4.32
N VAL A 45 -0.93 -4.45 3.53
CA VAL A 45 -0.38 -3.75 2.36
C VAL A 45 -1.46 -3.54 1.29
N LEU A 46 -2.31 -4.54 1.04
CA LEU A 46 -3.44 -4.39 0.12
C LEU A 46 -4.40 -3.29 0.56
N GLU A 47 -4.72 -3.23 1.87
CA GLU A 47 -5.56 -2.16 2.41
C GLU A 47 -4.90 -0.78 2.26
N LEU A 48 -3.59 -0.69 2.48
CA LEU A 48 -2.84 0.55 2.29
C LEU A 48 -2.92 1.03 0.82
N LEU A 49 -2.71 0.12 -0.13
CA LEU A 49 -2.77 0.43 -1.56
C LEU A 49 -4.18 0.88 -2.02
N GLU A 50 -5.24 0.25 -1.53
CA GLU A 50 -6.61 0.66 -1.87
C GLU A 50 -6.92 2.05 -1.31
N LYS A 51 -6.44 2.37 -0.09
CA LYS A 51 -6.59 3.72 0.49
C LYS A 51 -5.86 4.79 -0.33
N GLU A 52 -4.64 4.51 -0.80
CA GLU A 52 -3.89 5.45 -1.64
C GLU A 52 -4.54 5.68 -3.00
N LYS A 53 -5.05 4.62 -3.62
CA LYS A 53 -5.80 4.69 -4.86
C LYS A 53 -7.06 5.55 -4.71
N GLU A 54 -7.81 5.36 -3.63
CA GLU A 54 -9.02 6.14 -3.37
C GLU A 54 -8.69 7.61 -3.10
N HIS A 55 -7.64 7.89 -2.33
CA HIS A 55 -7.18 9.25 -2.10
C HIS A 55 -6.78 9.95 -3.41
N THR A 56 -6.03 9.25 -4.27
CA THR A 56 -5.63 9.75 -5.60
C THR A 56 -6.85 10.05 -6.46
N ARG A 57 -7.85 9.16 -6.45
CA ARG A 57 -9.12 9.33 -7.18
C ARG A 57 -9.84 10.61 -6.74
N ILE A 58 -9.94 10.85 -5.44
CA ILE A 58 -10.58 12.05 -4.89
C ILE A 58 -9.85 13.31 -5.34
N GLN A 59 -8.51 13.33 -5.26
CA GLN A 59 -7.70 14.47 -5.71
C GLN A 59 -7.90 14.75 -7.21
N MET A 60 -7.96 13.72 -8.05
CA MET A 60 -8.25 13.87 -9.47
C MET A 60 -9.63 14.50 -9.72
N LEU A 61 -10.66 14.09 -8.99
CA LEU A 61 -12.00 14.67 -9.12
C LEU A 61 -12.02 16.16 -8.75
N GLN A 62 -11.31 16.54 -7.68
CA GLN A 62 -11.16 17.94 -7.28
C GLN A 62 -10.47 18.77 -8.36
N ILE A 63 -9.40 18.24 -8.97
CA ILE A 63 -8.69 18.89 -10.07
C ILE A 63 -9.62 19.05 -11.29
N GLN A 64 -10.41 18.03 -11.63
CA GLN A 64 -11.38 18.11 -12.74
C GLN A 64 -12.46 19.16 -12.48
N ALA A 65 -12.99 19.22 -11.26
CA ALA A 65 -13.98 20.23 -10.86
C ALA A 65 -13.40 21.65 -10.95
N ALA A 66 -12.19 21.87 -10.44
CA ALA A 66 -11.50 23.16 -10.53
C ALA A 66 -11.23 23.57 -11.99
N LYS A 67 -10.78 22.63 -12.84
CA LYS A 67 -10.60 22.89 -14.28
C LYS A 67 -11.91 23.27 -14.96
N LYS A 68 -13.01 22.55 -14.66
CA LYS A 68 -14.33 22.85 -15.22
C LYS A 68 -14.77 24.26 -14.83
N PHE A 69 -14.60 24.63 -13.56
CA PHE A 69 -14.92 25.98 -13.06
C PHE A 69 -14.16 27.08 -13.81
N LEU A 70 -12.85 26.92 -14.01
CA LEU A 70 -12.00 27.88 -14.71
C LEU A 70 -12.35 28.04 -16.19
N VAL A 71 -12.87 27.00 -16.85
CA VAL A 71 -13.28 27.05 -18.27
C VAL A 71 -14.72 27.57 -18.43
N SER A 72 -15.56 27.42 -17.40
CA SER A 72 -16.96 27.89 -17.40
C SER A 72 -17.16 29.29 -16.80
N SER A 73 -16.08 29.93 -16.32
CA SER A 73 -16.05 31.30 -15.80
C SER A 73 -15.46 32.24 -16.85
#